data_AF-A0A937G6D0-F1
#
_entry.id   AF-A0A937G6D0-F1
#
_cell.length_a   1.000
_cell.length_b   1.000
_cell.length_c   1.000
_cell.angle_alpha   90.00
_cell.angle_beta   90.00
_cell.angle_gamma   90.00
#
_symmetry.space_group_name_H-M   'P 1'
#
loop_
_entity.id
_entity.type
_entity.pdbx_description
1 polymer ?
#
loop_
_entity_poly.entity_id
_entity_poly.type
_entity_poly.pdbx_seq_one_letter_code
_entity_poly.pdbx_strand_id
1 'polypeptide(L)' 'MSTSAFWMMVITQVTVTCITGYFFLKVLRTPAKPEPDSFEDNDLE' A
#
# COMPACT_ATOMS: atom_id res chain seq x y z
N MET A 1 -3.41 -29.12 20.83
CA MET A 1 -3.34 -28.21 19.67
C MET A 1 -2.37 -28.82 18.68
N SER A 2 -2.78 -29.08 17.44
CA SER A 2 -1.87 -29.63 16.43
C SER A 2 -0.80 -28.60 16.08
N THR A 3 0.47 -29.01 16.07
CA THR A 3 1.62 -28.15 15.73
C THR A 3 1.45 -27.51 14.35
N SER A 4 0.78 -28.20 13.41
CA SER A 4 0.43 -27.68 12.09
C SER A 4 -0.52 -26.48 12.15
N ALA A 5 -1.54 -26.50 13.01
CA ALA A 5 -2.47 -25.38 13.15
C ALA A 5 -1.78 -24.12 13.68
N PHE A 6 -0.84 -24.28 14.63
CA PHE A 6 -0.05 -23.17 15.15
C PHE A 6 0.78 -22.50 14.05
N TRP A 7 1.52 -23.29 13.26
CA TRP A 7 2.32 -22.74 12.15
C TRP A 7 1.47 -22.07 11.07
N MET A 8 0.32 -22.64 10.73
CA MET A 8 -0.60 -22.02 9.77
C MET A 8 -1.07 -20.64 10.25
N MET A 9 -1.45 -20.51 11.52
CA MET A 9 -1.85 -19.21 12.08
C MET A 9 -0.71 -18.19 12.03
N VAL A 10 0.50 -18.57 12.43
CA VAL A 10 1.68 -17.68 12.41
C VAL A 10 2.02 -17.24 10.99
N ILE A 11 2.05 -18.17 10.03
CA ILE A 11 2.37 -17.87 8.63
C ILE A 11 1.35 -16.89 8.04
N THR A 12 0.05 -17.13 8.29
CA THR A 12 -1.00 -16.23 7.80
C THR A 12 -0.84 -14.83 8.37
N GLN A 13 -0.60 -14.69 9.68
CA GLN A 13 -0.41 -13.39 10.30
C GLN A 13 0.80 -12.66 9.74
N VAL A 14 1.97 -13.33 9.67
CA VAL A 14 3.19 -12.74 9.12
C VAL A 14 2.99 -12.30 7.67
N THR A 15 2.33 -13.13 6.85
CA THR A 15 2.08 -12.82 5.44
C THR A 15 1.24 -11.56 5.28
N VAL A 16 0.11 -11.47 6.00
CA VAL A 16 -0.77 -10.30 5.95
C VAL A 16 -0.02 -9.06 6.44
N THR A 17 0.68 -9.14 7.57
CA THR A 17 1.45 -8.01 8.13
C THR A 17 2.53 -7.53 7.16
N CYS A 18 3.27 -8.44 6.51
CA CYS A 18 4.28 -8.08 5.53
C CYS A 18 3.69 -7.39 4.29
N ILE A 19 2.58 -7.91 3.75
CA ILE A 19 1.91 -7.31 2.59
C ILE A 19 1.37 -5.93 2.93
N THR A 20 0.67 -5.79 4.07
CA THR A 20 0.15 -4.50 4.52
C THR A 20 1.29 -3.50 4.74
N GLY A 21 2.35 -3.90 5.45
CA GLY A 21 3.53 -3.05 5.67
C GLY A 21 4.19 -2.60 4.36
N TYR A 22 4.31 -3.49 3.37
CA TYR A 22 4.84 -3.17 2.06
C TYR A 22 4.00 -2.09 1.34
N PHE A 23 2.67 -2.24 1.30
CA PHE A 23 1.81 -1.25 0.64
C PHE A 23 1.82 0.10 1.35
N PHE A 24 1.85 0.10 2.69
CA PHE A 24 1.96 1.34 3.47
C PHE A 24 3.28 2.05 3.17
N LEU A 25 4.40 1.34 3.18
CA LEU A 25 5.70 1.90 2.80
C LEU A 25 5.70 2.39 1.35
N LYS A 26 5.06 1.65 0.45
CA LYS A 26 4.92 2.06 -0.95
C LYS A 26 4.14 3.37 -1.07
N VAL A 27 3.00 3.51 -0.38
CA VAL A 27 2.19 4.73 -0.40
C VAL A 27 2.98 5.91 0.17
N LEU A 28 3.62 5.75 1.33
CA LEU A 28 4.38 6.82 1.97
C LEU A 28 5.62 7.27 1.18
N ARG A 29 6.19 6.39 0.35
CA ARG A 29 7.37 6.68 -0.48
C ARG A 29 7.02 7.01 -1.92
N THR A 30 5.76 6.90 -2.33
CA THR A 30 5.36 7.27 -3.69
C THR A 30 5.46 8.79 -3.79
N PRO A 31 6.34 9.33 -4.66
CA PRO A 31 6.42 10.77 -4.84
C PRO A 31 5.07 11.28 -5.33
N ALA A 32 4.68 12.47 -4.87
CA ALA A 32 3.47 13.12 -5.36
C ALA A 32 3.57 13.20 -6.88
N LYS A 33 2.59 12.62 -7.58
CA LYS A 33 2.49 12.79 -9.02
C LYS A 33 2.33 14.29 -9.27
N PRO A 34 3.13 14.91 -10.15
CA PRO A 34 2.85 16.28 -10.56
C PRO A 34 1.42 16.29 -11.10
N GLU A 35 0.55 17.00 -10.39
CA GLU A 35 -0.84 17.16 -10.80
C GLU A 35 -0.83 17.96 -12.11
N PRO A 36 -1.58 17.56 -13.15
CA PRO A 36 -1.81 18.44 -14.28
C PRO A 36 -2.45 19.71 -13.74
N ASP A 37 -1.92 20.87 -14.14
CA ASP A 37 -2.43 22.15 -13.69
C ASP A 37 -3.91 22.26 -14.09
N SER A 38 -4.79 22.38 -13.09
CA SER A 38 -6.24 22.39 -13.30
C SER A 38 -6.73 23.66 -14.00
N PHE A 39 -5.85 24.63 -14.25
CA PHE A 39 -6.14 25.88 -14.95
C PHE A 39 -5.72 25.89 -16.44
N GLU A 40 -5.00 24.89 -16.95
CA GLU A 40 -4.56 24.86 -18.36
C GLU A 40 -5.72 24.91 -19.37
N ASP A 41 -6.89 24.37 -19.02
CA ASP A 41 -8.10 24.41 -19.85
C ASP A 41 -8.93 25.71 -19.70
N ASN A 42 -8.55 26.60 -18.79
CA ASN A 42 -9.33 27.79 -18.40
C ASN A 42 -8.67 29.12 -18.80
N ASP A 43 -7.54 29.07 -19.50
CA ASP A 43 -6.75 30.24 -19.92
C ASP A 43 -7.29 30.92 -21.20
N LEU A 44 -8.48 30.55 -21.66
CA LEU A 44 -9.19 31.18 -22.79
C LEU A 44 -10.37 32.03 -22.27
N GLU A 45 -10.07 33.22 -21.73
CA GLU A 45 -11.01 34.34 -21.62
C GLU A 45 -10.78 35.36 -22.76
#